data_AF-A0A8H7G295-F1
#
_entry.id   AF-A0A8H7G295-F1
#
_cell.length_a   1.000
_cell.length_b   1.000
_cell.length_c   1.000
_cell.angle_alpha   90.00
_cell.angle_beta   90.00
_cell.angle_gamma   90.00
#
_symmetry.space_group_name_H-M   'P 1'
#
loop_
_entity.id
_entity.type
_entity.pdbx_description
1 polymer ?
#
loop_
_entity_poly.entity_id
_entity_poly.type
_entity_poly.pdbx_seq_one_letter_code
_entity_poly.pdbx_strand_id
1 'polypeptide(L)'
;MLRHNSHSTGSRFSGPARRLSPTIVQEQAAIKASVASQPCMDLERALAAIPNRSSRRSDLSPHLVALLDNAFSYRSVWTKTRMRIAENTSLLSAAEMYNMLENARLGTDRPHRDTLETVLAQLIIQNDHVEASEWWDRLRGEGIMTSRGVQFGICALVPTGRISEALEVCEAIVKMSHDAATGAFVPTIASQYKSSVGSFTYPEEGYPVASFRRGLGALIESIHRINRPDMVMQIYDNIQLLYGPCISVRTLDVIMHAAYRAIAANPAWLSWRPTELDIQRHHEPQRFPTRRDALLYLINAAEYIPPIDAFKWRGAHPGLVGRQIFHTVLYAEAPHLAFTKSPIPVPFCNPLERNLLENVPTTRAFRLSLPKIWTQFIRLLGRSHLSAEVPLVLAWMRALRVSPDPDTLGTAHGLVLQSMGPQAYGALTKWTQDWQGPDWKLKYGIEHWMFQTGMLMKGVYTPPEGPAAYPFEMKQTKKHFPRY
;
A
#
# COMPACT_ATOMS: atom_id res chain seq x y z
N MET A 1 30.33 -40.85 -55.51
CA MET A 1 30.15 -40.17 -54.21
C MET A 1 28.77 -39.50 -54.24
N LEU A 2 27.73 -40.29 -53.98
CA LEU A 2 26.96 -40.35 -52.73
C LEU A 2 25.96 -39.20 -52.57
N ARG A 3 24.70 -39.55 -52.86
CA ARG A 3 23.45 -38.82 -52.62
C ARG A 3 23.22 -38.63 -51.11
N HIS A 4 22.58 -37.53 -50.72
CA HIS A 4 21.44 -37.60 -49.81
C HIS A 4 20.54 -36.36 -49.97
N ASN A 5 19.40 -36.57 -50.63
CA ASN A 5 18.19 -35.77 -50.46
C ASN A 5 17.47 -36.28 -49.20
N SER A 6 17.16 -35.40 -48.26
CA SER A 6 16.22 -35.67 -47.18
C SER A 6 15.01 -34.75 -47.32
N HIS A 7 13.91 -35.30 -47.84
CA HIS A 7 12.58 -34.74 -47.72
C HIS A 7 12.12 -34.84 -46.26
N SER A 8 11.78 -33.70 -45.64
CA SER A 8 10.99 -33.67 -44.41
C SER A 8 9.53 -33.40 -44.74
N THR A 9 8.69 -34.41 -44.57
CA THR A 9 7.23 -34.33 -44.64
C THR A 9 6.69 -33.65 -43.38
N GLY A 10 6.34 -32.37 -43.50
CA GLY A 10 5.60 -31.63 -42.47
C GLY A 10 4.13 -32.05 -42.46
N SER A 11 3.77 -32.91 -41.52
CA SER A 11 2.38 -33.26 -41.18
C SER A 11 1.63 -32.02 -40.66
N ARG A 12 0.70 -31.50 -41.47
CA ARG A 12 -0.30 -30.51 -41.02
C ARG A 12 -1.45 -31.26 -40.35
N PHE A 13 -1.51 -31.22 -39.03
CA PHE A 13 -2.74 -31.54 -38.30
C PHE A 13 -3.77 -30.44 -38.55
N SER A 14 -4.62 -30.61 -39.57
CA SER A 14 -5.88 -29.89 -39.69
C SER A 14 -6.89 -30.52 -38.73
N GLY A 15 -7.04 -29.94 -37.54
CA GLY A 15 -8.15 -30.27 -36.65
C GLY A 15 -9.49 -29.94 -37.34
N PRO A 16 -10.57 -30.69 -37.07
CA PRO A 16 -11.86 -30.46 -37.70
C PRO A 16 -12.38 -29.07 -37.31
N ALA A 17 -12.54 -28.20 -38.31
CA ALA A 17 -13.23 -26.94 -38.14
C ALA A 17 -14.64 -27.24 -37.63
N ARG A 18 -14.93 -26.89 -36.37
CA ARG A 18 -16.28 -26.92 -35.82
C ARG A 18 -17.14 -25.98 -36.67
N ARG A 19 -17.98 -26.55 -37.53
CA ARG A 19 -19.02 -25.81 -38.23
C ARG A 19 -19.97 -25.27 -37.16
N LEU A 20 -19.88 -23.98 -36.87
CA LEU A 20 -20.90 -23.27 -36.11
C LEU A 20 -22.24 -23.47 -36.81
N SER A 21 -23.32 -23.66 -36.04
CA SER A 21 -24.64 -23.84 -36.66
C SER A 21 -24.96 -22.59 -37.51
N PRO A 22 -25.67 -22.76 -38.64
CA PRO A 22 -26.05 -21.62 -39.50
C PRO A 22 -26.79 -20.51 -38.74
N THR A 23 -27.53 -20.89 -37.70
CA THR A 23 -28.21 -19.99 -36.78
C THR A 23 -27.26 -19.12 -35.95
N ILE A 24 -26.16 -19.67 -35.43
CA ILE A 24 -25.16 -18.89 -34.67
C ILE A 24 -24.42 -17.91 -35.59
N VAL A 25 -24.14 -18.32 -36.83
CA VAL A 25 -23.50 -17.44 -37.83
C VAL A 25 -24.44 -16.30 -38.23
N GLN A 26 -25.74 -16.58 -38.40
CA GLN A 26 -26.76 -15.55 -38.66
C GLN A 26 -26.97 -14.60 -37.47
N GLU A 27 -27.01 -15.10 -36.24
CA GLU A 27 -27.10 -14.26 -35.05
C GLU A 27 -25.86 -13.37 -34.91
N GLN A 28 -24.65 -13.91 -35.12
CA GLN A 28 -23.43 -13.11 -35.09
C GLN A 28 -23.37 -12.05 -36.20
N ALA A 29 -23.90 -12.35 -37.39
CA ALA A 29 -24.01 -11.39 -38.48
C ALA A 29 -25.04 -10.30 -38.19
N ALA A 30 -26.20 -10.66 -37.62
CA ALA A 30 -27.24 -9.71 -37.20
C ALA A 30 -26.77 -8.79 -36.06
N ILE A 31 -26.02 -9.33 -35.10
CA ILE A 31 -25.41 -8.54 -34.01
C ILE A 31 -24.35 -7.60 -34.58
N LYS A 32 -23.45 -8.06 -35.47
CA LYS A 32 -22.47 -7.19 -36.12
C LYS A 32 -23.12 -6.09 -36.95
N ALA A 33 -24.20 -6.39 -37.67
CA ALA A 33 -24.95 -5.41 -38.44
C ALA A 33 -25.69 -4.38 -37.56
N SER A 34 -26.23 -4.81 -36.41
CA SER A 34 -26.86 -3.95 -35.40
C SER A 34 -25.86 -3.03 -34.68
N VAL A 35 -24.65 -3.55 -34.39
CA VAL A 35 -23.57 -2.76 -33.78
C VAL A 35 -22.95 -1.78 -34.79
N ALA A 36 -22.84 -2.17 -36.06
CA ALA A 36 -22.32 -1.30 -37.11
C ALA A 36 -23.31 -0.19 -37.55
N SER A 37 -24.61 -0.36 -37.27
CA SER A 37 -25.65 0.64 -37.60
C SER A 37 -25.92 1.65 -36.49
N GLN A 38 -25.31 1.50 -35.31
CA GLN A 38 -25.38 2.50 -34.25
C GLN A 38 -24.21 3.50 -34.36
N PRO A 39 -24.47 4.83 -34.34
CA PRO A 39 -23.42 5.83 -34.44
C PRO A 39 -22.57 5.85 -33.16
N CYS A 40 -21.43 5.17 -33.20
CA CYS A 40 -20.45 5.09 -32.11
C CYS A 40 -19.97 6.48 -31.62
N MET A 41 -20.09 7.51 -32.45
CA MET A 41 -19.73 8.90 -32.14
C MET A 41 -20.63 9.60 -31.10
N ASP A 42 -21.87 9.15 -30.90
CA ASP A 42 -22.79 9.82 -29.95
C ASP A 42 -22.58 9.36 -28.50
N LEU A 43 -22.02 8.16 -28.29
CA LEU A 43 -21.82 7.62 -26.95
C LEU A 43 -20.67 8.31 -26.22
N GLU A 44 -19.55 8.58 -26.90
CA GLU A 44 -18.42 9.31 -26.32
C GLU A 44 -18.77 10.78 -26.05
N ARG A 45 -19.54 11.44 -26.93
CA ARG A 45 -20.06 12.80 -26.68
C ARG A 45 -21.05 12.84 -25.53
N ALA A 46 -21.97 11.87 -25.45
CA ALA A 46 -22.93 11.79 -24.37
C ALA A 46 -22.25 11.52 -23.01
N LEU A 47 -21.22 10.67 -22.97
CA LEU A 47 -20.43 10.40 -21.76
C LEU A 47 -19.53 11.58 -21.38
N ALA A 48 -18.95 12.29 -22.35
CA ALA A 48 -18.13 13.49 -22.11
C ALA A 48 -18.96 14.72 -21.67
N ALA A 49 -20.26 14.75 -21.99
CA ALA A 49 -21.18 15.81 -21.59
C ALA A 49 -21.76 15.65 -20.17
N ILE A 50 -21.56 14.50 -19.51
CA ILE A 50 -21.97 14.29 -18.12
C ILE A 50 -21.05 15.15 -17.23
N PRO A 51 -21.56 16.20 -16.55
CA PRO A 51 -20.73 17.03 -15.69
C PRO A 51 -20.13 16.20 -14.57
N ASN A 52 -18.90 16.52 -14.19
CA ASN A 52 -18.05 15.81 -13.22
C ASN A 52 -18.55 15.83 -11.76
N ARG A 53 -19.87 15.81 -11.54
CA ARG A 53 -20.50 15.62 -10.23
C ARG A 53 -21.05 14.20 -10.19
N SER A 54 -20.97 13.59 -9.01
CA SER A 54 -21.49 12.27 -8.69
C SER A 54 -23.01 12.16 -8.96
N SER A 55 -23.39 11.97 -10.22
CA SER A 55 -24.76 11.70 -10.62
C SER A 55 -25.13 10.34 -10.05
N ARG A 56 -26.21 10.27 -9.27
CA ARG A 56 -26.73 8.96 -8.85
C ARG A 56 -27.27 8.27 -10.09
N ARG A 57 -27.17 6.93 -10.15
CA ARG A 57 -27.68 6.11 -11.26
C ARG A 57 -29.16 6.39 -11.59
N SER A 58 -29.91 6.93 -10.63
CA SER A 58 -31.29 7.42 -10.77
C SER A 58 -31.47 8.60 -11.73
N ASP A 59 -30.41 9.36 -11.99
CA ASP A 59 -30.47 10.63 -12.73
C ASP A 59 -30.21 10.42 -14.22
N LEU A 60 -29.85 9.20 -14.61
CA LEU A 60 -29.61 8.80 -16.00
C LEU A 60 -30.94 8.46 -16.66
N SER A 61 -31.09 8.81 -17.95
CA SER A 61 -32.30 8.45 -18.69
C SER A 61 -32.44 6.93 -18.76
N PRO A 62 -33.68 6.39 -18.77
CA PRO A 62 -33.92 4.95 -18.83
C PRO A 62 -33.19 4.25 -19.99
N HIS A 63 -33.00 4.97 -21.11
CA HIS A 63 -32.27 4.47 -22.27
C HIS A 63 -30.76 4.36 -22.02
N LEU A 64 -30.15 5.35 -21.35
CA LEU A 64 -28.74 5.30 -20.92
C LEU A 64 -28.53 4.25 -19.82
N VAL A 65 -29.49 4.07 -18.91
CA VAL A 65 -29.45 2.99 -17.92
C VAL A 65 -29.52 1.64 -18.61
N ALA A 66 -30.43 1.44 -19.58
CA ALA A 66 -30.52 0.20 -20.35
C ALA A 66 -29.27 -0.05 -21.23
N LEU A 67 -28.63 0.99 -21.75
CA LEU A 67 -27.44 0.89 -22.57
C LEU A 67 -26.18 0.67 -21.74
N LEU A 68 -26.07 1.27 -20.54
CA LEU A 68 -25.07 0.91 -19.54
C LEU A 68 -25.30 -0.51 -19.06
N ASP A 69 -26.53 -0.89 -18.73
CA ASP A 69 -26.87 -2.24 -18.34
C ASP A 69 -26.62 -3.24 -19.46
N ASN A 70 -26.74 -2.88 -20.74
CA ASN A 70 -26.41 -3.74 -21.87
C ASN A 70 -24.92 -3.73 -22.27
N ALA A 71 -24.22 -2.61 -22.15
CA ALA A 71 -22.78 -2.51 -22.32
C ALA A 71 -22.04 -3.25 -21.18
N PHE A 72 -22.65 -3.30 -20.00
CA PHE A 72 -22.19 -4.06 -18.84
C PHE A 72 -22.93 -5.41 -18.65
N SER A 73 -23.93 -5.77 -19.48
CA SER A 73 -24.64 -7.07 -19.38
C SER A 73 -23.79 -8.23 -19.90
N TYR A 74 -22.73 -7.94 -20.64
CA TYR A 74 -21.62 -8.85 -20.90
C TYR A 74 -20.67 -8.99 -19.71
N ARG A 75 -21.17 -8.91 -18.46
CA ARG A 75 -20.44 -9.50 -17.34
C ARG A 75 -20.35 -10.99 -17.61
N SER A 76 -19.18 -11.42 -18.08
CA SER A 76 -18.82 -12.82 -18.21
C SER A 76 -19.23 -13.57 -16.95
N VAL A 77 -19.59 -14.85 -17.10
CA VAL A 77 -19.97 -15.72 -15.97
C VAL A 77 -18.97 -15.57 -14.82
N TRP A 78 -17.68 -15.47 -15.15
CA TRP A 78 -16.59 -15.12 -14.24
C TRP A 78 -16.82 -13.86 -13.39
N THR A 79 -17.13 -12.72 -14.01
CA THR A 79 -17.35 -11.45 -13.28
C THR A 79 -18.58 -11.54 -12.38
N LYS A 80 -19.66 -12.20 -12.84
CA LYS A 80 -20.85 -12.42 -12.00
C LYS A 80 -20.51 -13.28 -10.78
N THR A 81 -19.75 -14.36 -10.97
CA THR A 81 -19.28 -15.23 -9.87
C THR A 81 -18.40 -14.48 -8.89
N ARG A 82 -17.45 -13.66 -9.36
CA ARG A 82 -16.59 -12.84 -8.48
C ARG A 82 -17.38 -11.85 -7.64
N MET A 83 -18.37 -11.18 -8.23
CA MET A 83 -19.26 -10.27 -7.50
C MET A 83 -20.06 -11.02 -6.44
N ARG A 84 -20.61 -12.19 -6.78
CA ARG A 84 -21.34 -13.04 -5.84
C ARG A 84 -20.46 -13.48 -4.66
N ILE A 85 -19.20 -13.83 -4.92
CA ILE A 85 -18.23 -14.18 -3.87
C ILE A 85 -17.95 -12.96 -2.98
N ALA A 86 -17.73 -11.78 -3.57
CA ALA A 86 -17.49 -10.55 -2.82
C ALA A 86 -18.70 -10.15 -1.95
N GLU A 87 -19.93 -10.34 -2.44
CA GLU A 87 -21.16 -10.07 -1.70
C GLU A 87 -21.38 -11.07 -0.55
N ASN A 88 -20.92 -12.31 -0.71
CA ASN A 88 -21.09 -13.39 0.27
C ASN A 88 -19.77 -13.77 0.97
N THR A 89 -18.87 -12.79 1.12
CA THR A 89 -17.51 -13.02 1.62
C THR A 89 -17.50 -13.83 2.91
N SER A 90 -18.30 -13.48 3.91
CA SER A 90 -18.27 -14.15 5.21
C SER A 90 -18.94 -15.52 5.26
N LEU A 91 -19.64 -15.94 4.20
CA LEU A 91 -20.48 -17.14 4.20
C LEU A 91 -19.87 -18.31 3.43
N LEU A 92 -18.91 -18.05 2.54
CA LEU A 92 -18.35 -19.06 1.65
C LEU A 92 -16.97 -19.50 2.16
N SER A 93 -16.79 -20.82 2.28
CA SER A 93 -15.47 -21.44 2.49
C SER A 93 -14.57 -21.26 1.26
N ALA A 94 -13.24 -21.36 1.42
CA ALA A 94 -12.33 -21.24 0.28
C ALA A 94 -12.58 -22.31 -0.78
N ALA A 95 -12.92 -23.54 -0.38
CA ALA A 95 -13.27 -24.61 -1.29
C ALA A 95 -14.51 -24.28 -2.14
N GLU A 96 -15.56 -23.71 -1.54
CA GLU A 96 -16.75 -23.27 -2.27
C GLU A 96 -16.43 -22.13 -3.23
N MET A 97 -15.68 -21.12 -2.78
CA MET A 97 -15.22 -20.02 -3.62
C MET A 97 -14.42 -20.53 -4.83
N TYR A 98 -13.48 -21.45 -4.59
CA TYR A 98 -12.69 -22.10 -5.64
C TYR A 98 -13.56 -22.86 -6.63
N ASN A 99 -14.46 -23.73 -6.15
CA ASN A 99 -15.33 -24.52 -7.03
C ASN A 99 -16.23 -23.63 -7.88
N MET A 100 -16.79 -22.56 -7.31
CA MET A 100 -17.58 -21.58 -8.04
C MET A 100 -16.76 -20.88 -9.13
N LEU A 101 -15.53 -20.46 -8.82
CA LEU A 101 -14.64 -19.82 -9.77
C LEU A 101 -14.17 -20.78 -10.86
N GLU A 102 -13.76 -22.00 -10.52
CA GLU A 102 -13.35 -23.01 -11.51
C GLU A 102 -14.50 -23.36 -12.47
N ASN A 103 -15.72 -23.53 -11.97
CA ASN A 103 -16.90 -23.74 -12.82
C ASN A 103 -17.13 -22.56 -13.77
N ALA A 104 -16.95 -21.33 -13.28
CA ALA A 104 -17.03 -20.14 -14.13
C ALA A 104 -15.86 -20.05 -15.12
N ARG A 105 -14.67 -20.49 -14.71
CA ARG A 105 -13.45 -20.50 -15.52
C ARG A 105 -13.58 -21.44 -16.71
N LEU A 106 -14.13 -22.64 -16.51
CA LEU A 106 -14.34 -23.63 -17.59
C LEU A 106 -15.19 -23.08 -18.76
N GLY A 107 -16.01 -22.07 -18.52
CA GLY A 107 -16.76 -21.34 -19.55
C GLY A 107 -16.02 -20.15 -20.18
N THR A 108 -14.74 -19.94 -19.87
CA THR A 108 -13.94 -18.77 -20.28
C THR A 108 -12.50 -19.16 -20.62
N ASP A 109 -11.78 -18.32 -21.36
CA ASP A 109 -10.34 -18.51 -21.66
C ASP A 109 -9.44 -17.94 -20.54
N ARG A 110 -9.89 -18.04 -19.28
CA ARG A 110 -9.17 -17.49 -18.13
C ARG A 110 -8.14 -18.51 -17.62
N PRO A 111 -6.92 -18.07 -17.27
CA PRO A 111 -5.91 -18.97 -16.74
C PRO A 111 -6.28 -19.42 -15.32
N HIS A 112 -5.93 -20.64 -14.97
CA HIS A 112 -6.23 -21.23 -13.65
C HIS A 112 -5.76 -20.37 -12.47
N ARG A 113 -4.59 -19.71 -12.61
CA ARG A 113 -4.05 -18.76 -11.62
C ARG A 113 -5.02 -17.65 -11.21
N ASP A 114 -5.90 -17.17 -12.10
CA ASP A 114 -6.85 -16.10 -11.78
C ASP A 114 -7.86 -16.56 -10.71
N THR A 115 -8.19 -17.86 -10.69
CA THR A 115 -9.02 -18.48 -9.66
C THR A 115 -8.31 -18.46 -8.32
N LEU A 116 -7.09 -18.99 -8.28
CA LEU A 116 -6.28 -19.08 -7.06
C LEU A 116 -6.02 -17.69 -6.46
N GLU A 117 -5.64 -16.70 -7.27
CA GLU A 117 -5.43 -15.32 -6.81
C GLU A 117 -6.71 -14.68 -6.27
N THR A 118 -7.87 -14.99 -6.84
CA THR A 118 -9.16 -14.44 -6.37
C THR A 118 -9.56 -15.05 -5.04
N VAL A 119 -9.39 -16.36 -4.85
CA VAL A 119 -9.61 -17.03 -3.56
C VAL A 119 -8.66 -16.46 -2.51
N LEU A 120 -7.37 -16.36 -2.84
CA LEU A 120 -6.35 -15.81 -1.95
C LEU A 120 -6.66 -14.37 -1.52
N ALA A 121 -7.05 -13.51 -2.47
CA ALA A 121 -7.46 -12.13 -2.17
C ALA A 121 -8.59 -12.08 -1.15
N GLN A 122 -9.54 -12.99 -1.26
CA GLN A 122 -10.73 -13.02 -0.46
C GLN A 122 -10.46 -13.52 0.97
N LEU A 123 -9.61 -14.53 1.11
CA LEU A 123 -9.13 -15.00 2.41
C LEU A 123 -8.38 -13.90 3.17
N ILE A 124 -7.58 -13.08 2.47
CA ILE A 124 -6.90 -11.92 3.06
C ILE A 124 -7.93 -10.88 3.55
N ILE A 125 -9.02 -10.64 2.80
CA ILE A 125 -10.09 -9.73 3.22
C ILE A 125 -10.84 -10.26 4.46
N GLN A 126 -11.01 -11.59 4.55
CA GLN A 126 -11.59 -12.27 5.70
C GLN A 126 -10.65 -12.32 6.92
N ASN A 127 -9.37 -11.92 6.76
CA ASN A 127 -8.27 -12.11 7.71
C ASN A 127 -7.97 -13.58 8.05
N ASP A 128 -8.35 -14.54 7.18
CA ASP A 128 -7.94 -15.95 7.31
C ASP A 128 -6.55 -16.15 6.68
N HIS A 129 -5.53 -15.68 7.38
CA HIS A 129 -4.16 -15.73 6.87
C HIS A 129 -3.58 -17.14 6.84
N VAL A 130 -4.07 -18.06 7.67
CA VAL A 130 -3.59 -19.44 7.72
C VAL A 130 -4.03 -20.16 6.45
N GLU A 131 -5.33 -20.17 6.13
CA GLU A 131 -5.83 -20.77 4.91
C GLU A 131 -5.28 -20.02 3.67
N ALA A 132 -5.19 -18.69 3.72
CA ALA A 132 -4.53 -17.91 2.66
C ALA A 132 -3.10 -18.39 2.38
N SER A 133 -2.31 -18.73 3.41
CA SER A 133 -0.94 -19.22 3.21
C SER A 133 -0.88 -20.57 2.49
N GLU A 134 -1.86 -21.45 2.70
CA GLU A 134 -1.97 -22.72 1.97
C GLU A 134 -2.35 -22.50 0.50
N TRP A 135 -3.28 -21.57 0.23
CA TRP A 135 -3.64 -21.18 -1.13
C TRP A 135 -2.50 -20.48 -1.87
N TRP A 136 -1.68 -19.72 -1.15
CA TRP A 136 -0.43 -19.20 -1.67
C TRP A 136 0.51 -20.34 -2.09
N ASP A 137 0.70 -21.37 -1.27
CA ASP A 137 1.56 -22.50 -1.61
C ASP A 137 1.05 -23.26 -2.86
N ARG A 138 -0.27 -23.35 -3.05
CA ARG A 138 -0.89 -23.88 -4.28
C ARG A 138 -0.61 -22.99 -5.49
N LEU A 139 -0.85 -21.68 -5.38
CA LEU A 139 -0.56 -20.71 -6.44
C LEU A 139 0.91 -20.73 -6.84
N ARG A 140 1.81 -20.87 -5.86
CA ARG A 140 3.24 -21.02 -6.05
C ARG A 140 3.60 -22.30 -6.82
N GLY A 141 2.90 -23.40 -6.56
CA GLY A 141 3.06 -24.69 -7.25
C GLY A 141 2.80 -24.64 -8.75
N GLU A 142 1.95 -23.72 -9.21
CA GLU A 142 1.67 -23.51 -10.65
C GLU A 142 2.85 -22.89 -11.42
N GLY A 143 3.84 -22.31 -10.72
CA GLY A 143 5.04 -21.74 -11.34
C GLY A 143 4.83 -20.50 -12.21
N ILE A 144 3.64 -19.89 -12.11
CA ILE A 144 3.23 -18.69 -12.84
C ILE A 144 2.46 -17.76 -11.89
N MET A 145 3.05 -16.60 -11.57
CA MET A 145 2.49 -15.66 -10.61
C MET A 145 2.44 -14.25 -11.17
N THR A 146 1.29 -13.58 -11.05
CA THR A 146 1.18 -12.18 -11.43
C THR A 146 1.72 -11.27 -10.31
N SER A 147 1.93 -9.99 -10.63
CA SER A 147 2.23 -8.97 -9.61
C SER A 147 1.22 -8.93 -8.47
N ARG A 148 -0.05 -9.25 -8.76
CA ARG A 148 -1.15 -9.27 -7.79
C ARG A 148 -1.07 -10.52 -6.91
N GLY A 149 -0.80 -11.67 -7.51
CA GLY A 149 -0.54 -12.92 -6.79
C GLY A 149 0.60 -12.77 -5.79
N VAL A 150 1.73 -12.16 -6.20
CA VAL A 150 2.85 -11.86 -5.30
C VAL A 150 2.44 -10.98 -4.13
N GLN A 151 1.71 -9.90 -4.40
CA GLN A 151 1.23 -8.99 -3.37
C GLN A 151 0.38 -9.74 -2.32
N PHE A 152 -0.53 -10.59 -2.77
CA PHE A 152 -1.37 -11.39 -1.89
C PHE A 152 -0.59 -12.47 -1.14
N GLY A 153 0.38 -13.10 -1.79
CA GLY A 153 1.30 -14.04 -1.12
C GLY A 153 2.00 -13.41 0.05
N ILE A 154 2.61 -12.23 -0.14
CA ILE A 154 3.26 -11.48 0.94
C ILE A 154 2.27 -11.17 2.08
N CYS A 155 1.05 -10.75 1.74
CA CYS A 155 -0.01 -10.49 2.72
C CYS A 155 -0.50 -11.75 3.47
N ALA A 156 -0.31 -12.95 2.91
CA ALA A 156 -0.64 -14.21 3.57
C ALA A 156 0.53 -14.75 4.42
N LEU A 157 1.76 -14.63 3.92
CA LEU A 157 2.98 -15.14 4.56
C LEU A 157 3.35 -14.36 5.82
N VAL A 158 3.27 -13.03 5.80
CA VAL A 158 3.74 -12.21 6.93
C VAL A 158 2.91 -12.44 8.21
N PRO A 159 1.57 -12.42 8.18
CA PRO A 159 0.75 -12.69 9.36
C PRO A 159 0.88 -14.13 9.91
N THR A 160 1.32 -15.08 9.08
CA THR A 160 1.57 -16.47 9.50
C THR A 160 2.99 -16.71 10.04
N GLY A 161 3.79 -15.65 10.19
CA GLY A 161 5.16 -15.73 10.71
C GLY A 161 6.19 -16.17 9.65
N ARG A 162 5.80 -16.35 8.39
CA ARG A 162 6.67 -16.74 7.26
C ARG A 162 7.33 -15.52 6.61
N ILE A 163 7.88 -14.61 7.42
CA ILE A 163 8.43 -13.32 6.94
C ILE A 163 9.67 -13.54 6.07
N SER A 164 10.54 -14.50 6.43
CA SER A 164 11.72 -14.86 5.63
C SER A 164 11.35 -15.27 4.21
N GLU A 165 10.28 -16.08 4.05
CA GLU A 165 9.76 -16.43 2.72
C GLU A 165 9.19 -15.22 1.99
N ALA A 166 8.50 -14.31 2.68
CA ALA A 166 8.01 -13.07 2.06
C ALA A 166 9.16 -12.15 1.57
N LEU A 167 10.29 -12.12 2.29
CA LEU A 167 11.51 -11.45 1.86
C LEU A 167 12.09 -12.14 0.62
N GLU A 168 12.19 -13.47 0.60
CA GLU A 168 12.65 -14.22 -0.59
C GLU A 168 11.79 -13.96 -1.83
N VAL A 169 10.48 -13.79 -1.66
CA VAL A 169 9.58 -13.38 -2.76
C VAL A 169 9.95 -11.98 -3.28
N CYS A 170 10.21 -11.02 -2.39
CA CYS A 170 10.64 -9.68 -2.80
C CYS A 170 12.00 -9.73 -3.53
N GLU A 171 12.93 -10.55 -3.04
CA GLU A 171 14.25 -10.78 -3.63
C GLU A 171 14.16 -11.34 -5.05
N ALA A 172 13.26 -12.30 -5.27
CA ALA A 172 13.01 -12.85 -6.60
C ALA A 172 12.55 -11.74 -7.57
N ILE A 173 11.63 -10.87 -7.15
CA ILE A 173 11.16 -9.75 -7.99
C ILE A 173 12.28 -8.75 -8.31
N VAL A 174 13.14 -8.44 -7.34
CA VAL A 174 14.27 -7.51 -7.53
C VAL A 174 15.24 -8.06 -8.55
N LYS A 175 15.65 -9.33 -8.40
CA LYS A 175 16.58 -9.96 -9.34
C LYS A 175 15.99 -9.99 -10.76
N MET A 176 14.72 -10.35 -10.89
CA MET A 176 14.02 -10.27 -12.18
C MET A 176 14.01 -8.85 -12.77
N SER A 177 13.79 -7.83 -11.94
CA SER A 177 13.78 -6.44 -12.38
C SER A 177 15.16 -5.97 -12.84
N HIS A 178 16.22 -6.44 -12.19
CA HIS A 178 17.60 -6.16 -12.57
C HIS A 178 18.00 -6.85 -13.88
N ASP A 179 17.66 -8.14 -14.02
CA ASP A 179 17.92 -8.92 -15.23
C ASP A 179 17.20 -8.31 -16.45
N ALA A 180 15.99 -7.78 -16.25
CA ALA A 180 15.25 -7.05 -17.28
C ALA A 180 15.91 -5.71 -17.66
N ALA A 181 16.49 -4.99 -16.70
CA ALA A 181 17.09 -3.68 -16.93
C ALA A 181 18.45 -3.73 -17.64
N THR A 182 19.22 -4.82 -17.47
CA THR A 182 20.55 -4.98 -18.08
C THR A 182 20.51 -5.36 -19.57
N GLY A 183 19.32 -5.52 -20.17
CA GLY A 183 19.19 -5.89 -21.58
C GLY A 183 19.65 -7.30 -21.90
N ALA A 184 20.02 -8.10 -20.89
CA ALA A 184 20.20 -9.55 -21.02
C ALA A 184 18.89 -10.27 -21.40
N PHE A 185 17.79 -9.52 -21.41
CA PHE A 185 16.44 -9.98 -21.66
C PHE A 185 15.92 -9.56 -23.03
N VAL A 186 15.75 -10.55 -23.90
CA VAL A 186 14.94 -10.39 -25.11
C VAL A 186 13.46 -10.59 -24.70
N PRO A 187 12.56 -9.60 -24.88
CA PRO A 187 11.19 -9.62 -24.34
C PRO A 187 10.25 -10.70 -24.90
N THR A 188 10.71 -11.57 -25.80
CA THR A 188 9.82 -12.35 -26.67
C THR A 188 9.35 -13.67 -26.08
N ILE A 189 9.88 -14.10 -24.92
CA ILE A 189 9.44 -15.33 -24.24
C ILE A 189 9.32 -15.02 -22.74
N ALA A 190 8.14 -15.26 -22.17
CA ALA A 190 7.89 -15.11 -20.73
C ALA A 190 8.98 -15.86 -19.95
N SER A 191 9.90 -15.13 -19.34
CA SER A 191 10.97 -15.75 -18.60
C SER A 191 10.45 -16.36 -17.32
N GLN A 192 10.73 -17.64 -17.18
CA GLN A 192 10.59 -18.34 -15.92
C GLN A 192 11.81 -18.04 -15.06
N TYR A 193 11.60 -17.27 -14.01
CA TYR A 193 12.61 -17.07 -12.99
C TYR A 193 12.41 -18.10 -11.89
N LYS A 194 13.32 -19.07 -11.77
CA LYS A 194 13.28 -20.08 -10.70
C LYS A 194 13.99 -19.55 -9.46
N SER A 195 13.28 -19.45 -8.34
CA SER A 195 13.87 -19.27 -7.01
C SER A 195 13.56 -20.48 -6.11
N SER A 196 14.08 -20.48 -4.88
CA SER A 196 13.64 -21.38 -3.79
C SER A 196 12.12 -21.37 -3.60
N VAL A 197 11.49 -20.23 -3.93
CA VAL A 197 10.05 -19.98 -3.80
C VAL A 197 9.29 -20.26 -5.10
N GLY A 198 9.88 -20.97 -6.07
CA GLY A 198 9.19 -21.39 -7.29
C GLY A 198 9.49 -20.54 -8.53
N SER A 199 8.70 -20.75 -9.58
CA SER A 199 8.88 -20.06 -10.87
C SER A 199 8.00 -18.82 -10.94
N PHE A 200 8.57 -17.69 -11.35
CA PHE A 200 7.86 -16.44 -11.59
C PHE A 200 7.87 -16.14 -13.08
N THR A 201 6.70 -15.85 -13.64
CA THR A 201 6.53 -15.42 -15.04
C THR A 201 5.63 -14.20 -15.03
N TYR A 202 6.10 -13.11 -15.65
CA TYR A 202 5.27 -11.92 -15.85
C TYR A 202 4.55 -12.01 -17.19
N PRO A 203 3.21 -12.14 -17.19
CA PRO A 203 2.44 -12.25 -18.41
C PRO A 203 2.09 -10.89 -19.05
N GLU A 204 2.48 -9.77 -18.44
CA GLU A 204 2.04 -8.43 -18.86
C GLU A 204 3.22 -7.56 -19.31
N GLU A 205 2.96 -6.66 -20.26
CA GLU A 205 3.81 -5.56 -20.75
C GLU A 205 4.16 -4.51 -19.65
N GLY A 206 4.05 -4.88 -18.37
CA GLY A 206 4.29 -4.02 -17.22
C GLY A 206 5.76 -3.96 -16.84
N TYR A 207 6.22 -2.75 -16.50
CA TYR A 207 7.57 -2.53 -15.99
C TYR A 207 7.80 -3.29 -14.67
N PRO A 208 8.83 -4.18 -14.57
CA PRO A 208 9.17 -4.93 -13.35
C PRO A 208 9.28 -4.07 -12.08
N VAL A 209 9.74 -2.83 -12.25
CA VAL A 209 9.83 -1.82 -11.19
C VAL A 209 8.49 -1.54 -10.50
N ALA A 210 7.38 -1.55 -11.24
CA ALA A 210 6.06 -1.31 -10.67
C ALA A 210 5.59 -2.48 -9.79
N SER A 211 5.84 -3.72 -10.24
CA SER A 211 5.53 -4.93 -9.47
C SER A 211 6.38 -5.03 -8.22
N PHE A 212 7.66 -4.69 -8.34
CA PHE A 212 8.55 -4.57 -7.19
C PHE A 212 8.01 -3.60 -6.13
N ARG A 213 7.64 -2.38 -6.54
CA ARG A 213 7.08 -1.37 -5.61
C ARG A 213 5.80 -1.84 -4.92
N ARG A 214 4.93 -2.57 -5.62
CA ARG A 214 3.72 -3.15 -5.02
C ARG A 214 4.05 -4.25 -4.01
N GLY A 215 4.99 -5.13 -4.34
CA GLY A 215 5.47 -6.18 -3.44
C GLY A 215 6.08 -5.60 -2.16
N LEU A 216 7.01 -4.65 -2.28
CA LEU A 216 7.63 -3.98 -1.14
C LEU A 216 6.60 -3.22 -0.29
N GLY A 217 5.67 -2.51 -0.93
CA GLY A 217 4.58 -1.83 -0.23
C GLY A 217 3.73 -2.81 0.59
N ALA A 218 3.39 -3.97 0.03
CA ALA A 218 2.64 -5.01 0.73
C ALA A 218 3.45 -5.68 1.85
N LEU A 219 4.76 -5.84 1.70
CA LEU A 219 5.65 -6.34 2.74
C LEU A 219 5.64 -5.40 3.95
N ILE A 220 5.96 -4.12 3.72
CA ILE A 220 6.03 -3.10 4.76
C ILE A 220 4.67 -2.94 5.47
N GLU A 221 3.58 -2.92 4.71
CA GLU A 221 2.23 -2.82 5.26
C GLU A 221 1.85 -4.06 6.08
N SER A 222 2.17 -5.26 5.60
CA SER A 222 1.86 -6.50 6.33
C SER A 222 2.67 -6.62 7.62
N ILE A 223 3.96 -6.24 7.59
CA ILE A 223 4.82 -6.20 8.79
C ILE A 223 4.26 -5.19 9.80
N HIS A 224 3.81 -4.04 9.32
CA HIS A 224 3.15 -3.05 10.15
C HIS A 224 1.87 -3.61 10.80
N ARG A 225 1.03 -4.34 10.05
CA ARG A 225 -0.21 -4.96 10.58
C ARG A 225 0.04 -5.95 11.70
N ILE A 226 1.13 -6.71 11.67
CA ILE A 226 1.53 -7.63 12.75
C ILE A 226 2.25 -6.94 13.92
N ASN A 227 2.19 -5.61 14.01
CA ASN A 227 2.78 -4.82 15.09
C ASN A 227 4.31 -5.02 15.24
N ARG A 228 5.05 -5.10 14.12
CA ARG A 228 6.53 -5.12 14.10
C ARG A 228 7.13 -3.81 13.57
N PRO A 229 6.99 -2.68 14.30
CA PRO A 229 7.47 -1.39 13.84
C PRO A 229 9.01 -1.33 13.74
N ASP A 230 9.73 -2.12 14.54
CA ASP A 230 11.19 -2.32 14.42
C ASP A 230 11.60 -2.78 13.03
N MET A 231 10.91 -3.81 12.51
CA MET A 231 11.23 -4.34 11.19
C MET A 231 10.91 -3.33 10.08
N VAL A 232 9.80 -2.59 10.21
CA VAL A 232 9.48 -1.50 9.26
C VAL A 232 10.61 -0.47 9.21
N MET A 233 11.12 -0.07 10.38
CA MET A 233 12.23 0.89 10.50
C MET A 233 13.53 0.34 9.90
N GLN A 234 13.88 -0.91 10.22
CA GLN A 234 15.08 -1.55 9.69
C GLN A 234 15.01 -1.74 8.17
N ILE A 235 13.86 -2.14 7.63
CA ILE A 235 13.65 -2.24 6.18
C ILE A 235 13.79 -0.86 5.54
N TYR A 236 13.23 0.19 6.16
CA TYR A 236 13.34 1.55 5.66
C TYR A 236 14.79 2.04 5.62
N ASP A 237 15.54 1.88 6.71
CA ASP A 237 16.93 2.32 6.81
C ASP A 237 17.82 1.66 5.76
N ASN A 238 17.45 0.45 5.33
CA ASN A 238 18.17 -0.32 4.33
C ASN A 238 17.53 -0.28 2.95
N ILE A 239 16.43 0.46 2.76
CA ILE A 239 15.59 0.35 1.56
C ILE A 239 16.36 0.71 0.29
N GLN A 240 17.25 1.71 0.38
CA GLN A 240 18.06 2.12 -0.76
C GLN A 240 19.08 1.05 -1.15
N LEU A 241 19.73 0.42 -0.17
CA LEU A 241 20.71 -0.65 -0.39
C LEU A 241 20.03 -1.94 -0.90
N LEU A 242 18.87 -2.27 -0.34
CA LEU A 242 18.13 -3.48 -0.66
C LEU A 242 17.43 -3.39 -2.02
N TYR A 243 16.86 -2.22 -2.29
CA TYR A 243 15.77 -2.09 -3.26
C TYR A 243 15.81 -0.80 -4.10
N GLY A 244 16.72 0.12 -3.77
CA GLY A 244 16.82 1.42 -4.43
C GLY A 244 15.72 2.43 -4.05
N PRO A 245 15.62 3.55 -4.80
CA PRO A 245 14.61 4.61 -4.59
C PRO A 245 13.17 4.09 -4.73
N CYS A 246 12.44 3.95 -3.62
CA CYS A 246 11.08 3.41 -3.70
C CYS A 246 10.09 3.92 -2.64
N ILE A 247 10.39 5.04 -1.97
CA ILE A 247 9.45 5.59 -1.00
C ILE A 247 8.25 6.16 -1.76
N SER A 248 7.09 5.56 -1.49
CA SER A 248 5.79 6.02 -1.94
C SER A 248 5.08 6.75 -0.80
N VAL A 249 4.05 7.54 -1.11
CA VAL A 249 3.24 8.24 -0.11
C VAL A 249 2.64 7.25 0.89
N ARG A 250 2.22 6.07 0.41
CA ARG A 250 1.71 4.98 1.26
C ARG A 250 2.81 4.39 2.16
N THR A 251 4.03 4.24 1.64
CA THR A 251 5.15 3.76 2.45
C THR A 251 5.48 4.77 3.55
N LEU A 252 5.50 6.06 3.23
CA LEU A 252 5.73 7.12 4.23
C LEU A 252 4.64 7.14 5.31
N ASP A 253 3.37 6.95 4.93
CA ASP A 253 2.24 6.80 5.87
C ASP A 253 2.49 5.64 6.85
N VAL A 254 2.87 4.47 6.34
CA VAL A 254 3.19 3.29 7.18
C VAL A 254 4.39 3.56 8.09
N ILE A 255 5.42 4.27 7.60
CA ILE A 255 6.61 4.62 8.40
C ILE A 255 6.23 5.56 9.55
N MET A 256 5.43 6.61 9.30
CA MET A 256 4.95 7.52 10.35
C MET A 256 4.15 6.74 11.41
N HIS A 257 3.29 5.83 10.96
CA HIS A 257 2.48 5.03 11.87
C HIS A 257 3.31 3.98 12.64
N ALA A 258 4.36 3.41 12.02
CA ALA A 258 5.30 2.52 12.69
C ALA A 258 6.10 3.27 13.77
N ALA A 259 6.59 4.47 13.47
CA ALA A 259 7.24 5.33 14.47
C ALA A 259 6.31 5.65 15.63
N TYR A 260 5.06 6.02 15.34
CA TYR A 260 4.02 6.24 16.35
C TYR A 260 3.80 5.00 17.25
N ARG A 261 3.70 3.80 16.64
CA ARG A 261 3.52 2.54 17.38
C ARG A 261 4.73 2.18 18.22
N ALA A 262 5.95 2.42 17.77
CA ALA A 262 7.14 2.17 18.57
C ALA A 262 7.21 3.06 19.81
N ILE A 263 6.80 4.33 19.70
CA ILE A 263 6.65 5.22 20.87
C ILE A 263 5.59 4.66 21.83
N ALA A 264 4.50 4.10 21.30
CA ALA A 264 3.45 3.51 22.13
C ALA A 264 3.79 2.17 22.77
N ALA A 265 4.65 1.38 22.13
CA ALA A 265 5.12 0.13 22.69
C ALA A 265 5.97 0.37 23.94
N ASN A 266 6.79 1.42 23.99
CA ASN A 266 7.71 1.68 25.08
C ASN A 266 7.24 2.85 25.99
N PRO A 267 6.77 2.57 27.22
CA PRO A 267 6.27 3.60 28.14
C PRO A 267 7.30 4.65 28.53
N ALA A 268 8.60 4.35 28.48
CA ALA A 268 9.65 5.33 28.80
C ALA A 268 9.64 6.52 27.82
N TRP A 269 9.12 6.33 26.62
CA TRP A 269 8.99 7.42 25.64
C TRP A 269 7.79 8.34 25.91
N LEU A 270 6.81 7.92 26.71
CA LEU A 270 5.65 8.76 27.06
C LEU A 270 6.05 9.99 27.90
N SER A 271 7.00 9.80 28.80
CA SER A 271 7.52 10.87 29.66
C SER A 271 8.72 11.60 29.05
N TRP A 272 9.33 11.05 27.99
CA TRP A 272 10.45 11.67 27.31
C TRP A 272 10.06 13.03 26.70
N ARG A 273 11.00 13.97 26.69
CA ARG A 273 10.83 15.29 26.07
C ARG A 273 12.07 15.58 25.22
N PRO A 274 11.90 15.96 23.94
CA PRO A 274 13.04 16.31 23.09
C PRO A 274 13.75 17.54 23.64
N THR A 275 15.08 17.48 23.74
CA THR A 275 15.90 18.70 23.89
C THR A 275 16.13 19.35 22.53
N GLU A 276 16.53 20.62 22.52
CA GLU A 276 16.92 21.29 21.26
C GLU A 276 18.04 20.53 20.53
N LEU A 277 19.02 20.01 21.29
CA LEU A 277 20.09 19.20 20.74
C LEU A 277 19.57 17.90 20.09
N ASP A 278 18.56 17.26 20.69
CA ASP A 278 17.96 16.06 20.09
C ASP A 278 17.23 16.37 18.79
N ILE A 279 16.57 17.54 18.69
CA ILE A 279 15.86 17.98 17.48
C ILE A 279 16.84 18.32 16.35
N GLN A 280 18.02 18.85 16.69
CA GLN A 280 19.05 19.24 15.73
C GLN A 280 19.94 18.08 15.30
N ARG A 281 20.05 17.01 16.09
CA ARG A 281 20.91 15.86 15.79
C ARG A 281 20.43 15.13 14.54
N HIS A 282 21.38 14.81 13.68
CA HIS A 282 21.17 13.90 12.56
C HIS A 282 21.24 12.45 13.05
N HIS A 283 20.22 11.66 12.75
CA HIS A 283 20.19 10.25 13.09
C HIS A 283 20.51 9.40 11.85
N GLU A 284 21.71 8.82 11.81
CA GLU A 284 22.16 7.99 10.68
C GLU A 284 21.69 6.54 10.78
N PRO A 285 21.29 5.92 9.65
CA PRO A 285 20.94 4.50 9.62
C PRO A 285 22.17 3.64 9.87
N GLN A 286 21.93 2.44 10.40
CA GLN A 286 22.97 1.41 10.41
C GLN A 286 23.36 1.08 8.96
N ARG A 287 24.64 1.25 8.64
CA ARG A 287 25.17 0.97 7.30
C ARG A 287 25.65 -0.47 7.22
N PHE A 288 25.22 -1.17 6.18
CA PHE A 288 25.71 -2.50 5.85
C PHE A 288 26.62 -2.44 4.62
N PRO A 289 27.70 -3.21 4.59
CA PRO A 289 28.65 -3.16 3.48
C PRO A 289 28.06 -3.78 2.21
N THR A 290 27.19 -4.79 2.36
CA THR A 290 26.53 -5.43 1.22
C THR A 290 25.03 -5.56 1.43
N ARG A 291 24.32 -5.65 0.32
CA ARG A 291 22.89 -5.98 0.27
C ARG A 291 22.57 -7.31 0.95
N ARG A 292 23.46 -8.31 0.83
CA ARG A 292 23.30 -9.62 1.46
C ARG A 292 23.33 -9.51 2.98
N ASP A 293 24.21 -8.70 3.54
CA ASP A 293 24.33 -8.54 4.99
C ASP A 293 23.09 -7.86 5.58
N ALA A 294 22.55 -6.86 4.87
CA ALA A 294 21.30 -6.22 5.26
C ALA A 294 20.11 -7.20 5.23
N LEU A 295 20.03 -8.09 4.24
CA LEU A 295 18.99 -9.13 4.17
C LEU A 295 19.12 -10.16 5.30
N LEU A 296 20.34 -10.66 5.56
CA LEU A 296 20.59 -11.59 6.65
C LEU A 296 20.23 -10.97 8.00
N TYR A 297 20.56 -9.69 8.20
CA TYR A 297 20.15 -8.94 9.37
C TYR A 297 18.62 -8.90 9.52
N LEU A 298 17.89 -8.60 8.44
CA LEU A 298 16.42 -8.57 8.45
C LEU A 298 15.79 -9.94 8.69
N ILE A 299 16.35 -11.01 8.11
CA ILE A 299 15.89 -12.39 8.33
C ILE A 299 16.08 -12.77 9.80
N ASN A 300 17.25 -12.50 10.37
CA ASN A 300 17.51 -12.75 11.79
C ASN A 300 16.59 -11.92 12.70
N ALA A 301 16.33 -10.65 12.33
CA ALA A 301 15.37 -9.80 13.04
C ALA A 301 13.91 -10.27 12.87
N ALA A 302 13.58 -10.98 11.80
CA ALA A 302 12.26 -11.58 11.64
C ALA A 302 12.00 -12.67 12.69
N GLU A 303 13.03 -13.48 12.97
CA GLU A 303 12.98 -14.57 13.94
C GLU A 303 13.01 -14.09 15.40
N TYR A 304 13.63 -12.93 15.66
CA TYR A 304 13.78 -12.36 17.00
C TYR A 304 12.91 -11.12 17.19
N ILE A 305 11.96 -11.18 18.13
CA ILE A 305 11.22 -10.00 18.57
C ILE A 305 12.07 -9.27 19.62
N PRO A 306 12.54 -8.03 19.36
CA PRO A 306 13.31 -7.30 20.34
C PRO A 306 12.47 -7.02 21.60
N PRO A 307 13.09 -6.96 22.78
CA PRO A 307 12.40 -6.50 23.97
C PRO A 307 11.88 -5.07 23.74
N ILE A 308 10.72 -4.76 24.33
CA ILE A 308 10.02 -3.48 24.17
C ILE A 308 10.93 -2.28 24.47
N ASP A 309 11.86 -2.45 25.40
CA ASP A 309 12.75 -1.39 25.87
C ASP A 309 13.82 -1.01 24.83
N ALA A 310 13.98 -1.84 23.78
CA ALA A 310 14.99 -1.68 22.73
C ALA A 310 14.49 -0.94 21.48
N PHE A 311 13.24 -0.46 21.44
CA PHE A 311 12.72 0.30 20.29
C PHE A 311 13.34 1.72 20.22
N LYS A 312 14.62 1.78 19.86
CA LYS A 312 15.32 2.97 19.39
C LYS A 312 15.44 2.88 17.87
N TRP A 313 15.11 3.95 17.17
CA TRP A 313 15.34 4.04 15.73
C TRP A 313 16.62 4.84 15.52
N ARG A 314 17.63 4.27 14.86
CA ARG A 314 18.94 4.92 14.64
C ARG A 314 19.57 5.44 15.94
N GLY A 315 19.39 4.69 17.03
CA GLY A 315 19.86 5.06 18.37
C GLY A 315 19.05 6.16 19.07
N ALA A 316 17.95 6.64 18.48
CA ALA A 316 17.18 7.78 18.94
C ALA A 316 15.68 7.48 19.15
N HIS A 317 14.96 8.48 19.63
CA HIS A 317 13.50 8.42 19.77
C HIS A 317 12.85 8.25 18.37
N PRO A 318 12.02 7.21 18.15
CA PRO A 318 11.45 6.92 16.83
C PRO A 318 10.69 8.10 16.20
N GLY A 319 10.05 8.92 17.04
CA GLY A 319 9.36 10.13 16.61
C GLY A 319 10.25 11.20 16.00
N LEU A 320 11.50 11.32 16.47
CA LEU A 320 12.45 12.27 15.90
C LEU A 320 12.92 11.81 14.52
N VAL A 321 13.25 10.53 14.38
CA VAL A 321 13.66 9.95 13.10
C VAL A 321 12.52 10.00 12.09
N GLY A 322 11.31 9.63 12.50
CA GLY A 322 10.12 9.75 11.66
C GLY A 322 9.86 11.19 11.22
N ARG A 323 10.00 12.16 12.12
CA ARG A 323 9.92 13.59 11.78
C ARG A 323 10.98 14.01 10.77
N GLN A 324 12.24 13.63 11.00
CA GLN A 324 13.35 13.95 10.11
C GLN A 324 13.05 13.41 8.70
N ILE A 325 12.64 12.15 8.58
CA ILE A 325 12.28 11.53 7.31
C ILE A 325 11.15 12.29 6.61
N PHE A 326 10.07 12.64 7.33
CA PHE A 326 8.96 13.39 6.74
C PHE A 326 9.41 14.75 6.22
N HIS A 327 10.21 15.49 6.99
CA HIS A 327 10.77 16.78 6.57
C HIS A 327 11.65 16.65 5.33
N THR A 328 12.50 15.62 5.28
CA THR A 328 13.36 15.38 4.13
C THR A 328 12.55 15.13 2.87
N VAL A 329 11.52 14.28 2.95
CA VAL A 329 10.61 14.04 1.81
C VAL A 329 9.85 15.30 1.43
N LEU A 330 9.35 16.05 2.42
CA LEU A 330 8.62 17.30 2.20
C LEU A 330 9.47 18.33 1.45
N TYR A 331 10.72 18.53 1.88
CA TYR A 331 11.59 19.53 1.26
C TYR A 331 12.21 19.07 -0.05
N ALA A 332 12.37 17.77 -0.27
CA ALA A 332 12.75 17.24 -1.58
C ALA A 332 11.65 17.54 -2.63
N GLU A 333 10.38 17.34 -2.26
CA GLU A 333 9.24 17.55 -3.17
C GLU A 333 8.80 19.00 -3.27
N ALA A 334 8.91 19.77 -2.19
CA ALA A 334 8.46 21.16 -2.11
C ALA A 334 9.46 22.06 -1.34
N PRO A 335 10.64 22.37 -1.94
CA PRO A 335 11.69 23.12 -1.27
C PRO A 335 11.27 24.51 -0.74
N HIS A 336 10.27 25.12 -1.37
CA HIS A 336 9.72 26.43 -1.00
C HIS A 336 9.06 26.43 0.39
N LEU A 337 8.62 25.27 0.89
CA LEU A 337 7.98 25.15 2.21
C LEU A 337 8.94 25.40 3.38
N ALA A 338 10.26 25.35 3.13
CA ALA A 338 11.27 25.74 4.10
C ALA A 338 11.15 27.21 4.53
N PHE A 339 10.47 28.04 3.72
CA PHE A 339 10.25 29.47 3.99
C PHE A 339 8.83 29.77 4.49
N THR A 340 7.97 28.76 4.63
CA THR A 340 6.62 28.94 5.13
C THR A 340 6.66 29.34 6.61
N LYS A 341 6.02 30.44 6.95
CA LYS A 341 5.91 30.91 8.35
C LYS A 341 4.77 30.19 9.06
N SER A 342 5.03 29.78 10.30
CA SER A 342 3.97 29.28 11.18
C SER A 342 2.98 30.42 11.51
N PRO A 343 1.66 30.17 11.50
CA PRO A 343 0.66 31.17 11.86
C PRO A 343 0.68 31.53 13.35
N ILE A 344 1.27 30.65 14.17
CA ILE A 344 1.50 30.88 15.59
C ILE A 344 3.02 30.83 15.80
N PRO A 345 3.64 31.86 16.39
CA PRO A 345 5.06 31.84 16.70
C PRO A 345 5.38 30.61 17.56
N VAL A 346 6.30 29.77 17.06
CA VAL A 346 6.74 28.58 17.78
C VAL A 346 8.08 28.89 18.40
N PRO A 347 8.26 28.75 19.72
CA PRO A 347 9.50 29.15 20.39
C PRO A 347 10.73 28.33 19.97
N PHE A 348 10.56 27.18 19.29
CA PHE A 348 11.65 26.25 18.96
C PHE A 348 11.58 25.64 17.54
N CYS A 349 10.91 26.27 16.58
CA CYS A 349 10.97 25.82 15.18
C CYS A 349 12.24 26.33 14.49
N ASN A 350 13.42 25.86 14.93
CA ASN A 350 14.58 25.96 14.05
C ASN A 350 14.35 24.99 12.89
N PRO A 351 14.29 25.47 11.63
CA PRO A 351 14.22 24.56 10.49
C PRO A 351 15.45 23.64 10.58
N LEU A 352 15.24 22.32 10.47
CA LEU A 352 16.33 21.38 10.32
C LEU A 352 17.29 21.95 9.27
N GLU A 353 18.55 22.14 9.63
CA GLU A 353 19.52 22.71 8.69
C GLU A 353 19.51 21.86 7.42
N ARG A 354 19.29 22.49 6.25
CA ARG A 354 19.16 21.80 4.96
C ARG A 354 20.32 20.84 4.66
N ASN A 355 21.50 21.12 5.22
CA ASN A 355 22.71 20.32 5.04
C ASN A 355 22.66 18.96 5.74
N LEU A 356 21.68 18.72 6.62
CA LEU A 356 21.47 17.47 7.34
C LEU A 356 20.37 16.60 6.72
N LEU A 357 19.83 16.98 5.56
CA LEU A 357 18.82 16.18 4.89
C LEU A 357 19.52 15.06 4.11
N GLU A 358 19.41 13.81 4.59
CA GLU A 358 19.79 12.64 3.80
C GLU A 358 19.19 12.76 2.39
N ASN A 359 19.88 12.28 1.36
CA ASN A 359 19.28 12.12 0.05
C ASN A 359 18.22 11.01 0.14
N VAL A 360 17.04 11.32 0.70
CA VAL A 360 15.93 10.37 0.76
C VAL A 360 15.48 10.17 -0.68
N PRO A 361 15.64 8.96 -1.22
CA PRO A 361 15.43 8.74 -2.63
C PRO A 361 13.92 8.64 -2.87
N THR A 362 13.28 9.78 -3.11
CA THR A 362 11.85 9.86 -3.47
C THR A 362 11.66 9.37 -4.90
N THR A 363 10.47 8.82 -5.17
CA THR A 363 10.09 8.53 -6.56
C THR A 363 9.70 9.84 -7.24
N ARG A 364 10.00 10.01 -8.55
CA ARG A 364 9.67 11.22 -9.35
C ARG A 364 8.19 11.66 -9.34
N ALA A 365 7.29 10.89 -8.72
CA ALA A 365 5.86 11.17 -8.64
C ALA A 365 5.34 11.08 -7.19
N PHE A 366 6.11 11.57 -6.22
CA PHE A 366 5.69 11.60 -4.83
C PHE A 366 4.68 12.74 -4.61
N ARG A 367 3.42 12.41 -4.32
CA ARG A 367 2.36 13.41 -4.15
C ARG A 367 1.93 13.51 -2.69
N LEU A 368 2.40 14.54 -1.99
CA LEU A 368 1.97 14.89 -0.62
C LEU A 368 0.53 15.41 -0.54
N SER A 369 -0.30 15.21 -1.57
CA SER A 369 -1.66 15.71 -1.62
C SER A 369 -2.67 14.86 -0.83
N LEU A 370 -2.28 13.69 -0.32
CA LEU A 370 -3.17 12.80 0.44
C LEU A 370 -3.35 13.33 1.88
N PRO A 371 -4.55 13.77 2.31
CA PRO A 371 -4.76 14.34 3.65
C PRO A 371 -4.33 13.39 4.79
N LYS A 372 -4.56 12.09 4.63
CA LYS A 372 -4.25 11.05 5.62
C LYS A 372 -2.80 11.08 6.11
N ILE A 373 -1.83 11.35 5.24
CA ILE A 373 -0.42 11.37 5.63
C ILE A 373 -0.12 12.53 6.59
N TRP A 374 -0.80 13.66 6.41
CA TRP A 374 -0.69 14.83 7.28
C TRP A 374 -1.32 14.55 8.64
N THR A 375 -2.45 13.83 8.66
CA THR A 375 -3.06 13.36 9.90
C THR A 375 -2.09 12.49 10.68
N GLN A 376 -1.44 11.51 10.04
CA GLN A 376 -0.47 10.65 10.72
C GLN A 376 0.76 11.43 11.19
N PHE A 377 1.24 12.39 10.39
CA PHE A 377 2.36 13.23 10.79
C PHE A 377 2.02 14.10 12.01
N ILE A 378 0.85 14.76 12.03
CA ILE A 378 0.37 15.54 13.18
C ILE A 378 0.24 14.65 14.43
N ARG A 379 -0.29 13.42 14.27
CA ARG A 379 -0.37 12.45 15.36
C ARG A 379 1.01 12.05 15.88
N LEU A 380 1.98 11.83 14.99
CA LEU A 380 3.37 11.54 15.35
C LEU A 380 3.99 12.70 16.16
N LEU A 381 3.77 13.95 15.74
CA LEU A 381 4.25 15.13 16.46
C LEU A 381 3.62 15.22 17.85
N GLY A 382 2.31 15.03 17.96
CA GLY A 382 1.62 14.98 19.26
C GLY A 382 2.18 13.92 20.19
N ARG A 383 2.44 12.73 19.64
CA ARG A 383 3.01 11.59 20.37
C ARG A 383 4.45 11.81 20.83
N SER A 384 5.20 12.62 20.08
CA SER A 384 6.62 12.88 20.31
C SER A 384 6.88 14.15 21.12
N HIS A 385 5.84 14.74 21.71
CA HIS A 385 5.88 16.02 22.43
C HIS A 385 6.39 17.19 21.57
N LEU A 386 6.10 17.13 20.27
CA LEU A 386 6.43 18.13 19.25
C LEU A 386 5.17 18.84 18.73
N SER A 387 4.09 18.85 19.51
CA SER A 387 2.80 19.50 19.16
C SER A 387 2.94 20.97 18.79
N ALA A 388 3.99 21.63 19.26
CA ALA A 388 4.29 23.02 18.93
C ALA A 388 4.53 23.25 17.42
N GLU A 389 4.89 22.21 16.67
CA GLU A 389 5.08 22.28 15.21
C GLU A 389 3.77 22.15 14.41
N VAL A 390 2.68 21.71 15.03
CA VAL A 390 1.40 21.47 14.34
C VAL A 390 0.88 22.70 13.56
N PRO A 391 0.94 23.94 14.08
CA PRO A 391 0.55 25.11 13.30
C PRO A 391 1.37 25.30 12.01
N LEU A 392 2.67 25.00 12.03
CA LEU A 392 3.53 25.05 10.85
C LEU A 392 3.13 23.98 9.83
N VAL A 393 2.79 22.77 10.28
CA VAL A 393 2.30 21.69 9.41
C VAL A 393 1.02 22.10 8.69
N LEU A 394 0.07 22.74 9.39
CA LEU A 394 -1.14 23.26 8.76
C LEU A 394 -0.83 24.36 7.73
N ALA A 395 0.18 25.20 8.00
CA ALA A 395 0.65 26.19 7.04
C ALA A 395 1.24 25.54 5.77
N TRP A 396 1.97 24.44 5.91
CA TRP A 396 2.45 23.65 4.77
C TRP A 396 1.31 23.06 3.95
N MET A 397 0.29 22.48 4.61
CA MET A 397 -0.91 21.98 3.92
C MET A 397 -1.60 23.09 3.12
N ARG A 398 -1.77 24.29 3.72
CA ARG A 398 -2.34 25.46 3.03
C ARG A 398 -1.50 25.89 1.83
N ALA A 399 -0.18 25.96 1.98
CA ALA A 399 0.74 26.33 0.89
C ALA A 399 0.68 25.34 -0.28
N LEU A 400 0.55 24.04 0.02
CA LEU A 400 0.37 22.97 -0.98
C LEU A 400 -1.06 22.82 -1.51
N ARG A 401 -2.00 23.66 -1.05
CA ARG A 401 -3.43 23.59 -1.38
C ARG A 401 -4.06 22.23 -1.04
N VAL A 402 -3.58 21.58 0.02
CA VAL A 402 -4.15 20.34 0.55
C VAL A 402 -5.26 20.71 1.53
N SER A 403 -6.51 20.37 1.19
CA SER A 403 -7.62 20.54 2.12
C SER A 403 -7.51 19.50 3.25
N PRO A 404 -7.39 19.91 4.51
CA PRO A 404 -7.38 18.99 5.64
C PRO A 404 -8.79 18.41 5.81
N ASP A 405 -8.88 17.13 6.15
CA ASP A 405 -10.14 16.54 6.56
C ASP A 405 -10.52 17.02 7.99
N PRO A 406 -11.79 16.84 8.40
CA PRO A 406 -12.25 17.27 9.72
C PRO A 406 -11.46 16.65 10.88
N ASP A 407 -10.96 15.42 10.71
CA ASP A 407 -10.23 14.70 11.77
C ASP A 407 -8.82 15.27 11.94
N THR A 408 -8.19 15.69 10.85
CA THR A 408 -6.89 16.36 10.82
C THR A 408 -6.96 17.69 11.56
N LEU A 409 -7.95 18.54 11.24
CA LEU A 409 -8.14 19.81 11.94
C LEU A 409 -8.50 19.58 13.41
N GLY A 410 -9.41 18.66 13.69
CA GLY A 410 -9.78 18.31 15.05
C GLY A 410 -8.59 17.88 15.91
N THR A 411 -7.79 16.94 15.41
CA THR A 411 -6.58 16.46 16.07
C THR A 411 -5.58 17.61 16.27
N ALA A 412 -5.37 18.45 15.26
CA ALA A 412 -4.44 19.57 15.34
C ALA A 412 -4.84 20.59 16.41
N HIS A 413 -6.12 20.96 16.43
CA HIS A 413 -6.69 21.90 17.40
C HIS A 413 -6.64 21.37 18.83
N GLY A 414 -6.99 20.10 19.03
CA GLY A 414 -6.88 19.44 20.34
C GLY A 414 -5.43 19.42 20.86
N LEU A 415 -4.46 19.09 20.00
CA LEU A 415 -3.03 19.09 20.37
C LEU A 415 -2.53 20.48 20.71
N VAL A 416 -2.88 21.50 19.93
CA VAL A 416 -2.45 22.89 20.17
C VAL A 416 -3.05 23.43 21.45
N LEU A 417 -4.33 23.18 21.72
CA LEU A 417 -4.95 23.58 22.98
C LEU A 417 -4.28 22.91 24.20
N GLN A 418 -3.98 21.62 24.11
CA GLN A 418 -3.35 20.88 25.22
C GLN A 418 -1.89 21.25 25.47
N SER A 419 -1.13 21.56 24.42
CA SER A 419 0.32 21.79 24.52
C SER A 419 0.70 23.27 24.61
N MET A 420 -0.08 24.15 23.98
CA MET A 420 0.23 25.59 23.86
C MET A 420 -0.82 26.48 24.53
N GLY A 421 -1.94 25.91 24.97
CA GLY A 421 -2.98 26.61 25.74
C GLY A 421 -4.02 27.37 24.91
N PRO A 422 -5.00 28.01 25.59
CA PRO A 422 -6.18 28.60 24.95
C PRO A 422 -5.88 29.76 23.98
N GLN A 423 -4.85 30.56 24.26
CA GLN A 423 -4.49 31.70 23.40
C GLN A 423 -3.99 31.22 22.02
N ALA A 424 -3.12 30.22 22.00
CA ALA A 424 -2.63 29.61 20.76
C ALA A 424 -3.77 28.92 19.99
N TYR A 425 -4.67 28.21 20.70
CA TYR A 425 -5.87 27.62 20.10
C TYR A 425 -6.78 28.67 19.45
N GLY A 426 -7.04 29.80 20.12
CA GLY A 426 -7.84 30.90 19.57
C GLY A 426 -7.22 31.51 18.32
N ALA A 427 -5.89 31.72 18.33
CA ALA A 427 -5.15 32.17 17.16
C ALA A 427 -5.23 31.17 15.99
N LEU A 428 -5.10 29.87 16.27
CA LEU A 428 -5.23 28.83 15.25
C LEU A 428 -6.63 28.77 14.66
N THR A 429 -7.66 28.95 15.50
CA THR A 429 -9.07 28.94 15.08
C THR A 429 -9.34 30.06 14.11
N LYS A 430 -8.93 31.29 14.45
CA LYS A 430 -9.05 32.44 13.55
C LYS A 430 -8.32 32.20 12.23
N TRP A 431 -7.07 31.73 12.28
CA TRP A 431 -6.30 31.43 11.07
C TRP A 431 -6.92 30.31 10.21
N THR A 432 -7.54 29.31 10.85
CA THR A 432 -8.24 28.22 10.16
C THR A 432 -9.52 28.73 9.50
N GLN A 433 -10.27 29.63 10.13
CA GLN A 433 -11.45 30.29 9.54
C GLN A 433 -11.05 31.16 8.35
N ASP A 434 -9.93 31.89 8.44
CA ASP A 434 -9.39 32.66 7.31
C ASP A 434 -9.01 31.77 6.11
N TRP A 435 -8.73 30.48 6.35
CA TRP A 435 -8.38 29.51 5.31
C TRP A 435 -9.61 28.75 4.77
N GLN A 436 -10.45 28.22 5.65
CA GLN A 436 -11.58 27.33 5.33
C GLN A 436 -12.90 28.07 5.14
N GLY A 437 -12.97 29.35 5.50
CA GLY A 437 -14.16 30.19 5.47
C GLY A 437 -14.67 30.55 6.88
N PRO A 438 -15.39 31.68 7.01
CA PRO A 438 -15.87 32.18 8.30
C PRO A 438 -16.85 31.24 9.01
N ASP A 439 -17.60 30.44 8.24
CA ASP A 439 -18.57 29.46 8.77
C ASP A 439 -17.92 28.14 9.19
N TRP A 440 -16.60 28.00 9.02
CA TRP A 440 -15.90 26.79 9.41
C TRP A 440 -16.00 26.57 10.93
N LYS A 441 -16.32 25.32 11.29
CA LYS A 441 -16.35 24.84 12.67
C LYS A 441 -15.84 23.41 12.73
N LEU A 442 -15.32 23.02 13.90
CA LEU A 442 -14.97 21.64 14.16
C LEU A 442 -16.21 20.74 14.03
N LYS A 443 -16.04 19.56 13.42
CA LYS A 443 -17.11 18.55 13.28
C LYS A 443 -17.66 18.10 14.62
N TYR A 444 -16.79 18.05 15.63
CA TYR A 444 -17.11 17.75 17.02
C TYR A 444 -16.58 18.89 17.91
N GLY A 445 -17.17 19.08 19.10
CA GLY A 445 -16.70 20.09 20.05
C GLY A 445 -15.22 19.92 20.42
N ILE A 446 -14.59 21.00 20.89
CA ILE A 446 -13.17 20.97 21.25
C ILE A 446 -12.88 20.01 22.40
N GLU A 447 -13.84 19.78 23.29
CA GLU A 447 -13.78 18.84 24.41
C GLU A 447 -13.58 17.40 23.91
N HIS A 448 -14.28 17.03 22.83
CA HIS A 448 -14.10 15.73 22.18
C HIS A 448 -12.66 15.58 21.68
N TRP A 449 -12.15 16.60 20.98
CA TRP A 449 -10.80 16.55 20.42
C TRP A 449 -9.73 16.58 21.49
N MET A 450 -9.89 17.35 22.57
CA MET A 450 -9.02 17.28 23.74
C MET A 450 -9.00 15.88 24.35
N PHE A 451 -10.16 15.24 24.49
CA PHE A 451 -10.21 13.87 24.99
C PHE A 451 -9.44 12.91 24.06
N GLN A 452 -9.71 12.95 22.75
CA GLN A 452 -9.03 12.12 21.76
C GLN A 452 -7.51 12.35 21.73
N THR A 453 -7.05 13.59 21.72
CA THR A 453 -5.62 13.92 21.71
C THR A 453 -4.95 13.58 23.04
N GLY A 454 -5.68 13.68 24.16
CA GLY A 454 -5.21 13.22 25.46
C GLY A 454 -5.00 11.71 25.50
N MET A 455 -5.93 10.93 24.93
CA MET A 455 -5.77 9.47 24.79
C MET A 455 -4.64 9.09 23.83
N LEU A 456 -4.48 9.85 22.75
CA LEU A 456 -3.37 9.72 21.80
C LEU A 456 -2.01 9.97 22.46
N MET A 457 -1.87 11.04 23.26
CA MET A 457 -0.62 11.34 23.97
C MET A 457 -0.34 10.36 25.12
N LYS A 458 -1.36 9.72 25.68
CA LYS A 458 -1.19 8.66 26.70
C LYS A 458 -0.95 7.26 26.12
N GLY A 459 -1.23 7.05 24.84
CA GLY A 459 -1.00 5.76 24.16
C GLY A 459 -2.14 4.77 24.36
N VAL A 460 -3.23 5.25 24.93
CA VAL A 460 -4.45 4.46 25.16
C VAL A 460 -5.26 4.37 23.87
N TYR A 461 -5.13 5.37 22.99
CA TYR A 461 -5.79 5.36 21.68
C TYR A 461 -4.86 4.81 20.59
N THR A 462 -5.22 3.64 20.08
CA THR A 462 -4.76 3.17 18.78
C THR A 462 -5.93 3.36 17.81
N PRO A 463 -5.79 4.11 16.71
CA PRO A 463 -6.88 4.31 15.76
C PRO A 463 -7.45 2.95 15.30
N PRO A 464 -8.78 2.84 15.08
CA PRO A 464 -9.46 1.57 14.81
C PRO A 464 -9.09 0.89 13.49
N GLU A 465 -8.21 1.46 12.67
CA GLU A 465 -7.76 0.89 11.38
C GLU A 465 -6.65 -0.19 11.53
N GLY A 466 -6.39 -0.70 12.73
CA GLY A 466 -5.44 -1.82 12.92
C GLY A 466 -5.90 -2.76 14.02
N PRO A 467 -5.49 -4.04 13.98
CA PRO A 467 -5.78 -4.97 15.07
C PRO A 467 -5.28 -4.37 16.38
N ALA A 468 -6.12 -4.52 17.40
CA ALA A 468 -5.95 -4.01 18.74
C ALA A 468 -4.55 -4.32 19.32
N ALA A 469 -4.22 -3.57 20.38
CA ALA A 469 -3.07 -3.70 21.27
C ALA A 469 -2.29 -5.02 21.18
N TYR A 470 -0.95 -4.92 21.25
CA TYR A 470 -0.02 -6.00 21.55
C TYR A 470 -0.75 -7.21 22.15
N PRO A 471 -0.74 -8.40 21.53
CA PRO A 471 -1.41 -9.53 22.12
C PRO A 471 -0.81 -9.72 23.52
N PHE A 472 -1.63 -9.51 24.55
CA PHE A 472 -1.42 -10.12 25.84
C PHE A 472 -1.27 -11.61 25.56
N GLU A 473 -0.06 -12.11 25.80
CA GLU A 473 0.35 -13.50 25.61
C GLU A 473 -0.07 -14.11 24.27
N MET A 474 0.77 -13.94 23.24
CA MET A 474 0.93 -15.07 22.30
C MET A 474 1.36 -16.26 23.15
N LYS A 475 0.42 -17.16 23.48
CA LYS A 475 0.76 -18.52 23.91
C LYS A 475 1.80 -19.00 22.91
N GLN A 476 3.05 -19.13 23.36
CA GLN A 476 4.11 -19.72 22.56
C GLN A 476 3.56 -21.06 22.09
N THR A 477 3.09 -21.11 20.86
CA THR A 477 2.83 -22.39 20.23
C THR A 477 4.21 -22.98 20.10
N LYS A 478 4.54 -23.92 20.99
CA LYS A 478 5.69 -24.80 20.87
C LYS A 478 5.48 -25.63 19.61
N LYS A 479 5.63 -25.01 18.44
CA LYS A 479 5.83 -25.73 17.19
C LYS A 479 7.32 -25.96 17.12
N HIS A 480 7.70 -27.22 17.29
CA HIS A 480 9.00 -27.72 16.86
C HIS A 480 9.16 -27.35 15.38
N PHE A 481 9.96 -26.32 15.11
CA PHE A 481 10.55 -26.18 13.79
C PHE A 481 11.60 -27.28 13.66
N PRO A 482 11.49 -28.21 12.70
CA PRO A 482 12.66 -29.00 12.32
C PRO A 482 13.68 -27.99 11.81
N ARG A 483 14.85 -27.95 12.47
CA ARG A 483 16.03 -27.27 11.94
C ARG A 483 16.31 -27.91 10.57
N TYR A 484 16.17 -27.12 9.50
CA TYR A 484 16.70 -27.46 8.19
C TYR A 484 18.14 -27.00 8.07
#